data_AF-A0A349D0T1-F1
#
_entry.id   AF-A0A349D0T1-F1
#
_cell.length_a   1.000
_cell.length_b   1.000
_cell.length_c   1.000
_cell.angle_alpha   90.00
_cell.angle_beta   90.00
_cell.angle_gamma   90.00
#
_symmetry.space_group_name_H-M   'P 1'
#
loop_
_entity.id
_entity.type
_entity.pdbx_description
1 polymer ?
#
loop_
_entity_poly.entity_id
_entity_poly.type
_entity_poly.pdbx_seq_one_letter_code
_entity_poly.pdbx_strand_id
1 'polypeptide(L)'
;MSTTLTAEHPPSRDGDAPVEIAPTASQRPESVMIQKYSVADVTFLQRVASTLMQRCFAHQCAIPEEIVADLDLPGSFQHAIGMKDALLAIADPWRRREVLCQMIHAIVRLR
;
A
#
# COMPACT_ATOMS: atom_id res chain seq x y z
N MET A 1 33.97 -34.64 69.28
CA MET A 1 34.80 -33.57 68.69
C MET A 1 33.99 -32.94 67.57
N SER A 2 33.81 -31.62 67.62
CA SER A 2 32.96 -30.81 66.72
C SER A 2 33.63 -30.54 65.37
N THR A 3 32.82 -30.50 64.30
CA THR A 3 32.90 -29.69 63.06
C THR A 3 32.05 -30.40 61.98
N THR A 4 31.33 -29.79 61.04
CA THR A 4 30.98 -28.42 60.70
C THR A 4 29.81 -28.47 59.71
N LEU A 5 28.97 -27.45 59.80
CA LEU A 5 27.95 -27.00 58.86
C LEU A 5 28.50 -26.88 57.42
N THR A 6 27.87 -27.48 56.41
CA THR A 6 27.84 -26.89 55.06
C THR A 6 26.52 -27.24 54.40
N ALA A 7 25.67 -26.23 54.29
CA ALA A 7 24.54 -26.21 53.39
C ALA A 7 25.08 -26.02 51.96
N GLU A 8 24.81 -26.98 51.09
CA GLU A 8 24.70 -26.70 49.65
C GLU A 8 23.40 -27.34 49.17
N HIS A 9 22.38 -26.50 49.15
CA HIS A 9 21.18 -26.73 48.36
C HIS A 9 21.57 -26.49 46.90
N PRO A 10 21.37 -27.44 45.97
CA PRO A 10 21.54 -27.14 44.55
C PRO A 10 20.55 -26.02 44.19
N PRO A 11 20.94 -24.98 43.43
CA PRO A 11 19.93 -24.09 42.88
C PRO A 11 19.01 -24.96 42.03
N SER A 12 17.75 -25.01 42.44
CA SER A 12 16.65 -25.51 41.63
C SER A 12 16.82 -24.97 40.22
N ARG A 13 16.73 -25.86 39.24
CA ARG A 13 16.51 -25.54 37.83
C ARG A 13 15.26 -24.66 37.77
N ASP A 14 15.46 -23.36 37.89
CA ASP A 14 14.45 -22.36 37.62
C ASP A 14 14.11 -22.47 36.15
N GLY A 15 12.84 -22.80 35.92
CA GLY A 15 12.06 -22.49 34.75
C GLY A 15 12.80 -22.44 33.43
N ASP A 16 12.49 -23.44 32.61
CA ASP A 16 12.14 -23.19 31.22
C ASP A 16 11.21 -21.97 31.15
N ALA A 17 11.80 -20.77 31.14
CA ALA A 17 11.10 -19.57 30.77
C ALA A 17 10.96 -19.69 29.26
N PRO A 18 9.73 -19.82 28.71
CA PRO A 18 9.55 -19.78 27.28
C PRO A 18 10.21 -18.50 26.81
N VAL A 19 11.15 -18.61 25.87
CA VAL A 19 11.74 -17.48 25.16
C VAL A 19 10.55 -16.61 24.76
N GLU A 20 10.42 -15.47 25.43
CA GLU A 20 9.38 -14.51 25.14
C GLU A 20 9.70 -14.05 23.72
N ILE A 21 8.99 -14.64 22.75
CA ILE A 21 9.05 -14.27 21.36
C ILE A 21 8.52 -12.85 21.37
N ALA A 22 9.43 -11.87 21.45
CA ALA A 22 9.10 -10.47 21.32
C ALA A 22 8.14 -10.37 20.14
N PRO A 23 6.94 -9.77 20.32
CA PRO A 23 5.92 -9.77 19.30
C PRO A 23 6.56 -9.30 18.02
N THR A 24 6.62 -10.22 17.05
CA THR A 24 7.17 -10.03 15.71
C THR A 24 6.77 -8.63 15.29
N ALA A 25 7.77 -7.77 15.11
CA ALA A 25 7.57 -6.38 14.72
C ALA A 25 6.43 -6.36 13.71
N SER A 26 5.29 -5.76 14.09
CA SER A 26 4.12 -5.66 13.22
C SER A 26 4.64 -5.15 11.89
N GLN A 27 4.77 -6.06 10.92
CA GLN A 27 5.22 -5.75 9.59
C GLN A 27 4.11 -4.86 9.05
N ARG A 28 4.26 -3.54 9.21
CA ARG A 28 3.41 -2.59 8.52
C ARG A 28 3.55 -2.99 7.05
N PRO A 29 2.45 -3.27 6.34
CA PRO A 29 2.53 -3.64 4.94
C PRO A 29 3.39 -2.59 4.25
N GLU A 30 4.44 -3.03 3.58
CA GLU A 30 5.37 -2.13 2.90
C GLU A 30 4.54 -1.21 1.99
N SER A 31 4.56 0.09 2.30
CA SER A 31 3.79 1.05 1.52
C SER A 31 4.41 1.13 0.14
N VAL A 32 3.68 0.66 -0.87
CA VAL A 32 4.10 0.78 -2.28
C VAL A 32 4.07 2.27 -2.67
N MET A 33 5.14 2.72 -3.32
CA MET A 33 5.36 4.13 -3.65
C MET A 33 5.56 4.36 -5.16
N ILE A 34 5.18 5.56 -5.61
CA ILE A 34 5.61 6.17 -6.87
C ILE A 34 6.42 7.42 -6.51
N GLN A 35 7.75 7.34 -6.63
CA GLN A 35 8.67 8.34 -6.10
C GLN A 35 8.36 8.65 -4.62
N LYS A 36 7.93 9.88 -4.32
CA LYS A 36 7.58 10.34 -2.97
C LYS A 36 6.11 10.13 -2.59
N TYR A 37 5.28 9.63 -3.51
CA TYR A 37 3.83 9.49 -3.31
C TYR A 37 3.46 8.05 -2.98
N SER A 38 2.63 7.86 -1.95
CA SER A 38 2.06 6.55 -1.66
C SER A 38 0.93 6.25 -2.65
N VAL A 39 0.85 5.00 -3.11
CA VAL A 39 -0.28 4.55 -3.94
C VAL A 39 -1.57 4.38 -3.15
N ALA A 40 -1.54 4.55 -1.82
CA ALA A 40 -2.72 4.62 -0.96
C ALA A 40 -3.11 6.08 -0.63
N ASP A 41 -2.34 7.07 -1.06
CA ASP A 41 -2.63 8.48 -0.79
C ASP A 41 -3.83 8.96 -1.62
N VAL A 42 -4.98 9.10 -0.96
CA VAL A 42 -6.25 9.51 -1.57
C VAL A 42 -6.13 10.84 -2.33
N THR A 43 -5.35 11.80 -1.82
CA THR A 43 -5.16 13.11 -2.45
C THR A 43 -4.37 12.98 -3.74
N PHE A 44 -3.31 12.17 -3.72
CA PHE A 44 -2.53 11.84 -4.90
C PHE A 44 -3.37 11.14 -5.97
N LEU A 45 -4.13 10.10 -5.59
CA LEU A 45 -5.03 9.38 -6.51
C LEU A 45 -6.04 10.33 -7.17
N GLN A 46 -6.70 11.18 -6.37
CA GLN A 46 -7.67 12.16 -6.86
C GLN A 46 -7.02 13.15 -7.82
N ARG A 47 -5.80 13.62 -7.53
CA ARG A 47 -5.09 14.56 -8.39
C ARG A 47 -4.74 13.94 -9.74
N VAL A 48 -4.26 12.69 -9.76
CA VAL A 48 -3.95 11.98 -11.01
C VAL A 48 -5.22 11.79 -11.84
N ALA A 49 -6.31 11.29 -11.22
CA ALA A 49 -7.59 11.11 -11.89
C ALA A 49 -8.17 12.41 -12.47
N SER A 50 -8.18 13.50 -11.69
CA SER A 50 -8.63 14.82 -12.14
C SER A 50 -7.77 15.35 -13.28
N THR A 51 -6.44 15.20 -13.19
CA THR A 51 -5.52 15.70 -14.22
C THR A 51 -5.70 14.95 -15.54
N LEU A 52 -5.84 13.63 -15.49
CA LEU A 52 -6.11 12.82 -16.69
C LEU A 52 -7.41 13.26 -17.35
N MET A 53 -8.50 13.36 -16.58
CA MET A 53 -9.80 13.80 -17.09
C MET A 53 -9.73 15.19 -17.73
N GLN A 54 -9.09 16.15 -17.06
CA GLN A 54 -8.96 17.52 -17.55
C GLN A 54 -8.18 17.59 -18.86
N ARG A 55 -7.10 16.81 -18.99
CA ARG A 55 -6.31 16.77 -20.23
C ARG A 55 -7.06 16.08 -21.36
N CYS A 56 -7.68 14.93 -21.10
CA CYS A 56 -8.50 14.26 -22.09
C CYS A 56 -9.62 15.18 -22.60
N PHE A 57 -10.29 15.91 -21.71
CA PHE A 57 -11.30 16.90 -22.08
C PHE A 57 -10.71 18.04 -22.93
N ALA A 58 -9.58 18.62 -22.52
CA ALA A 58 -8.94 19.72 -23.25
C ALA A 58 -8.49 19.33 -24.66
N HIS A 59 -8.03 18.08 -24.84
CA HIS A 59 -7.62 17.53 -26.13
C HIS A 59 -8.77 16.85 -26.90
N GLN A 60 -10.00 16.90 -26.39
CA GLN A 60 -11.19 16.27 -26.96
C GLN A 60 -11.00 14.77 -27.27
N CYS A 61 -10.29 14.06 -26.41
CA CYS A 61 -10.06 12.62 -26.54
C CYS A 61 -10.69 11.84 -25.38
N ALA A 62 -10.95 10.56 -25.60
CA ALA A 62 -11.38 9.66 -24.55
C ALA A 62 -10.23 9.35 -23.56
N ILE A 63 -10.58 8.83 -22.39
CA ILE A 63 -9.62 8.17 -21.49
C ILE A 63 -9.09 6.92 -22.22
N PRO A 64 -7.77 6.62 -22.15
CA PRO A 64 -7.22 5.42 -22.78
C PRO A 64 -7.94 4.13 -22.34
N GLU A 65 -8.25 3.26 -23.31
CA GLU A 65 -9.04 2.04 -23.08
C GLU A 65 -8.40 1.10 -22.05
N GLU A 66 -7.06 1.01 -22.03
CA GLU A 66 -6.30 0.22 -21.05
C GLU A 66 -6.65 0.64 -19.60
N ILE A 67 -6.74 1.95 -19.35
CA ILE A 67 -7.07 2.49 -18.03
C ILE A 67 -8.55 2.24 -17.70
N VAL A 68 -9.43 2.33 -18.69
CA VAL A 68 -10.87 2.05 -18.51
C VAL A 68 -11.09 0.57 -18.17
N ALA A 69 -10.39 -0.33 -18.85
CA ALA A 69 -10.44 -1.77 -18.60
C ALA A 69 -9.82 -2.13 -17.25
N ASP A 70 -8.65 -1.59 -16.93
CA ASP A 70 -7.94 -1.89 -15.67
C ASP A 70 -8.68 -1.38 -14.43
N LEU A 71 -9.49 -0.32 -14.57
CA LEU A 71 -10.31 0.24 -13.50
C LEU A 71 -11.77 -0.25 -13.51
N ASP A 72 -12.14 -1.10 -14.47
CA ASP A 72 -13.52 -1.57 -14.69
C ASP A 72 -14.53 -0.41 -14.61
N LEU A 73 -14.27 0.68 -15.35
CA LEU A 73 -15.09 1.89 -15.28
C LEU A 73 -16.27 1.81 -16.26
N PRO A 74 -17.52 1.69 -15.78
CA PRO A 74 -18.67 1.88 -16.66
C PRO A 74 -18.63 3.30 -17.23
N GLY A 75 -19.19 3.51 -18.42
CA GLY A 75 -19.15 4.82 -19.11
C GLY A 75 -19.61 6.01 -18.24
N SER A 76 -20.51 5.80 -17.28
CA SER A 76 -20.97 6.82 -16.34
C SER A 76 -19.97 7.19 -15.23
N PHE A 77 -18.97 6.34 -14.94
CA PHE A 77 -17.99 6.52 -13.86
C PHE A 77 -16.61 6.97 -14.34
N GLN A 78 -16.46 7.29 -15.64
CA GLN A 78 -15.22 7.84 -16.21
C GLN A 78 -14.95 9.31 -15.81
N HIS A 79 -15.44 9.72 -14.64
CA HIS A 79 -15.14 11.00 -14.01
C HIS A 79 -14.08 10.83 -12.91
N ALA A 80 -13.46 11.92 -12.49
CA ALA A 80 -12.32 11.88 -11.56
C ALA A 80 -12.61 11.15 -10.24
N ILE A 81 -13.79 11.33 -9.67
CA ILE A 81 -14.20 10.63 -8.43
C ILE A 81 -14.27 9.10 -8.64
N GLY A 82 -14.90 8.65 -9.74
CA GLY A 82 -15.07 7.23 -10.06
C GLY A 82 -13.75 6.55 -10.36
N MET A 83 -12.86 7.21 -11.11
CA MET A 83 -11.48 6.75 -11.31
C MET A 83 -10.72 6.61 -9.99
N LYS A 84 -10.83 7.58 -9.07
CA LYS A 84 -10.18 7.51 -7.76
C LYS A 84 -10.77 6.39 -6.89
N ASP A 85 -12.10 6.22 -6.88
CA ASP A 85 -12.73 5.13 -6.13
C ASP A 85 -12.35 3.76 -6.70
N ALA A 86 -12.29 3.60 -8.03
CA ALA A 86 -11.81 2.38 -8.68
C ALA A 86 -10.35 2.07 -8.34
N LEU A 87 -9.47 3.08 -8.33
CA LEU A 87 -8.07 2.92 -7.90
C LEU A 87 -7.98 2.40 -6.45
N LEU A 88 -8.81 2.92 -5.56
CA LEU A 88 -8.87 2.49 -4.16
C LEU A 88 -9.44 1.07 -4.02
N ALA A 89 -10.33 0.66 -4.92
CA ALA A 89 -10.91 -0.68 -4.95
C ALA A 89 -9.90 -1.78 -5.38
N ILE A 90 -8.81 -1.42 -6.05
CA ILE A 90 -7.73 -2.36 -6.37
C ILE A 90 -7.05 -2.79 -5.05
N ALA A 91 -7.26 -4.05 -4.65
CA ALA A 91 -6.71 -4.58 -3.40
C ALA A 91 -5.17 -4.71 -3.42
N ASP A 92 -4.60 -5.10 -4.55
CA ASP A 92 -3.15 -5.23 -4.70
C ASP A 92 -2.48 -3.86 -4.93
N PRO A 93 -1.61 -3.39 -4.00
CA PRO A 93 -0.94 -2.11 -4.15
C PRO A 93 0.04 -2.08 -5.33
N TRP A 94 0.58 -3.21 -5.79
CA TRP A 94 1.44 -3.26 -6.99
C TRP A 94 0.62 -3.07 -8.25
N ARG A 95 -0.51 -3.79 -8.39
CA ARG A 95 -1.45 -3.56 -9.49
C ARG A 95 -1.94 -2.11 -9.52
N ARG A 96 -2.28 -1.53 -8.36
CA ARG A 96 -2.68 -0.12 -8.28
C ARG A 96 -1.57 0.81 -8.76
N ARG A 97 -0.33 0.52 -8.41
CA ARG A 97 0.86 1.27 -8.88
C ARG A 97 0.97 1.23 -10.40
N GLU A 98 0.77 0.08 -11.02
CA GLU A 98 0.82 -0.07 -12.48
C GLU A 98 -0.21 0.83 -13.17
N VAL A 99 -1.47 0.77 -12.72
CA VAL A 99 -2.55 1.58 -13.30
C VAL A 99 -2.27 3.08 -13.10
N LEU A 100 -1.80 3.49 -11.91
CA LEU A 100 -1.37 4.87 -11.67
C LEU A 100 -0.24 5.30 -12.61
N CYS A 101 0.75 4.45 -12.84
CA CYS A 101 1.82 4.72 -13.79
C CYS A 101 1.29 4.89 -15.22
N GLN A 102 0.34 4.05 -15.66
CA GLN A 102 -0.31 4.20 -16.96
C GLN A 102 -1.04 5.55 -17.07
N MET A 103 -1.81 5.93 -16.05
CA MET A 103 -2.50 7.23 -16.01
C MET A 103 -1.51 8.40 -16.09
N ILE A 104 -0.40 8.35 -15.35
CA ILE A 104 0.64 9.37 -15.38
C ILE A 104 1.30 9.43 -16.76
N HIS A 105 1.60 8.30 -17.39
CA HIS A 105 2.13 8.26 -18.74
C HIS A 105 1.16 8.85 -19.77
N ALA A 106 -0.14 8.54 -19.66
CA ALA A 106 -1.17 9.13 -20.51
C ALA A 106 -1.24 10.67 -20.35
N ILE A 107 -1.21 11.17 -19.11
CA ILE A 107 -1.16 12.61 -18.80
C ILE A 107 0.05 13.27 -19.49
N VAL A 108 1.24 12.65 -19.40
CA VAL A 108 2.48 13.20 -19.97
C VAL A 108 2.47 13.16 -21.51
N ARG A 109 1.80 12.18 -22.13
CA ARG A 109 1.64 12.07 -23.58
C ARG A 109 0.72 13.14 -24.17
N LEU A 110 -0.32 13.54 -23.43
CA LEU A 110 -1.26 14.60 -23.79
C LEU A 110 -0.68 16.00 -23.50
N ARG A 111 0.56 16.27 -23.91
CA ARG A 111 1.23 17.58 -23.75
C ARG A 111 0.91 18.52 -24.89
#